data_AF-A0A958WP83-F1
#
_entry.id   AF-A0A958WP83-F1
#
_cell.length_a   1.000
_cell.length_b   1.000
_cell.length_c   1.000
_cell.angle_alpha   90.00
_cell.angle_beta   90.00
_cell.angle_gamma   90.00
#
_symmetry.space_group_name_H-M   'P 1'
#
loop_
_entity.id
_entity.type
_entity.pdbx_description
1 polymer ?
#
loop_
_entity_poly.entity_id
_entity_poly.type
_entity_poly.pdbx_seq_one_letter_code
_entity_poly.pdbx_strand_id
1 'polypeptide(L)'
;SEDIVAFDNSWNELMPPSGTFIKIGEAKYLLFNNTRYNGVNYSKADGFPFPIKLKLKCTQPELLQEIRVVRELIDQVYQFSRMYWKSIRQQNLPVTIKYPEMVAQIAPHFVGEEIPPYGKNNLWFL
;
A
#
# COMPACT_ATOMS: atom_id res chain seq x y z
N SER A 1 -16.23 0.92 14.16
CA SER A 1 -15.54 0.81 12.86
C SER A 1 -16.07 -0.44 12.20
N GLU A 2 -16.54 -0.37 10.95
CA GLU A 2 -16.99 -1.54 10.21
C GLU A 2 -15.90 -1.95 9.20
N ASP A 3 -15.56 -3.23 9.21
CA ASP A 3 -14.56 -3.80 8.32
C ASP A 3 -15.26 -4.28 7.05
N ILE A 4 -15.06 -3.53 5.97
CA ILE A 4 -15.63 -3.84 4.65
C ILE A 4 -14.58 -4.65 3.88
N VAL A 5 -14.99 -5.81 3.38
CA VAL A 5 -14.20 -6.66 2.48
C VAL A 5 -15.06 -7.08 1.29
N ALA A 6 -14.42 -7.39 0.16
CA ALA A 6 -15.09 -7.90 -1.03
C ALA A 6 -14.62 -9.31 -1.35
N PHE A 7 -15.50 -10.09 -1.96
CA PHE A 7 -15.27 -11.48 -2.32
C PHE A 7 -15.40 -11.68 -3.82
N ASP A 8 -14.44 -12.38 -4.42
CA ASP A 8 -14.48 -12.86 -5.80
C ASP A 8 -14.98 -14.31 -5.83
N ASN A 9 -16.28 -14.48 -6.10
CA ASN A 9 -16.92 -15.79 -6.16
C ASN A 9 -16.43 -16.68 -7.31
N SER A 10 -15.65 -16.14 -8.26
CA SER A 10 -15.05 -16.93 -9.34
C SER A 10 -13.76 -17.65 -8.92
N TRP A 11 -13.28 -17.42 -7.69
CA TRP A 11 -12.05 -18.01 -7.17
C TRP A 11 -12.27 -18.70 -5.84
N ASN A 12 -11.72 -19.92 -5.69
CA ASN A 12 -12.00 -20.79 -4.54
C ASN A 12 -11.70 -20.15 -3.17
N GLU A 13 -10.64 -19.34 -3.07
CA GLU A 13 -10.23 -18.70 -1.81
C GLU A 13 -10.79 -17.26 -1.71
N LEU A 14 -11.71 -16.87 -2.60
CA LEU A 14 -12.54 -15.65 -2.59
C LEU A 14 -11.83 -14.29 -2.55
N MET A 15 -10.50 -14.21 -2.46
CA MET A 15 -9.75 -12.95 -2.46
C MET A 15 -9.73 -12.33 -3.87
N PRO A 16 -10.16 -11.06 -4.07
CA PRO A 16 -10.08 -10.38 -5.37
C PRO A 16 -8.64 -10.26 -5.94
N PRO A 17 -8.48 -10.10 -7.27
CA PRO A 17 -7.17 -10.03 -7.89
C PRO A 17 -6.44 -8.73 -7.50
N SER A 18 -5.11 -8.79 -7.50
CA SER A 18 -4.25 -7.68 -7.11
C SER A 18 -4.44 -6.45 -8.00
N GLY A 19 -4.46 -5.26 -7.38
CA GLY A 19 -4.71 -3.99 -8.06
C GLY A 19 -6.19 -3.66 -8.25
N THR A 20 -7.10 -4.59 -7.90
CA THR A 20 -8.54 -4.26 -7.83
C THR A 20 -8.76 -3.18 -6.79
N PHE A 21 -9.56 -2.16 -7.13
CA PHE A 21 -10.02 -1.19 -6.16
C PHE A 21 -11.53 -0.94 -6.27
N ILE A 22 -12.18 -0.71 -5.14
CA ILE A 22 -13.63 -0.54 -5.04
C ILE A 22 -13.93 0.72 -4.24
N LYS A 23 -14.84 1.57 -4.73
CA LYS A 23 -15.34 2.74 -4.00
C LYS A 23 -16.32 2.28 -2.93
N ILE A 24 -16.04 2.61 -1.67
CA ILE A 24 -16.89 2.24 -0.51
C ILE A 24 -17.56 3.45 0.15
N GLY A 25 -17.32 4.66 -0.37
CA GLY A 25 -17.93 5.89 0.12
C GLY A 25 -17.36 7.13 -0.53
N GLU A 26 -17.67 8.30 0.00
CA GLU A 26 -17.14 9.58 -0.48
C GLU A 26 -15.62 9.63 -0.33
N ALA A 27 -14.92 9.67 -1.47
CA ALA A 27 -13.47 9.61 -1.59
C ALA A 27 -12.80 8.46 -0.80
N LYS A 28 -13.54 7.37 -0.52
CA LYS A 28 -13.06 6.20 0.21
C LYS A 28 -13.04 4.98 -0.69
N TYR A 29 -11.94 4.25 -0.66
CA TYR A 29 -11.69 3.11 -1.52
C TYR A 29 -11.09 1.95 -0.73
N LEU A 30 -11.33 0.73 -1.20
CA LEU A 30 -10.56 -0.45 -0.81
C LEU A 30 -9.64 -0.82 -1.96
N LEU A 31 -8.36 -1.03 -1.68
CA LEU A 31 -7.35 -1.49 -2.63
C LEU A 31 -6.89 -2.90 -2.23
N PHE A 32 -7.06 -3.85 -3.13
CA PHE A 32 -6.60 -5.22 -2.95
C PHE A 32 -5.14 -5.33 -3.41
N ASN A 33 -4.23 -5.14 -2.47
CA ASN A 33 -2.78 -5.22 -2.70
C ASN A 33 -2.24 -6.56 -2.20
N ASN A 34 -2.41 -7.60 -3.01
CA ASN A 34 -2.00 -8.97 -2.74
C ASN A 34 -1.12 -9.52 -3.89
N THR A 35 -0.76 -10.81 -3.84
CA THR A 35 0.05 -11.46 -4.89
C THR A 35 -0.77 -12.25 -5.91
N ARG A 36 -2.11 -12.15 -5.90
CA ARG A 36 -2.98 -12.83 -6.87
C ARG A 36 -2.97 -12.08 -8.19
N TYR A 37 -2.14 -12.55 -9.13
CA TYR A 37 -2.07 -12.05 -10.50
C TYR A 37 -2.76 -12.99 -11.49
N ASN A 38 -3.36 -12.42 -12.52
CA ASN A 38 -3.97 -13.21 -13.59
C ASN A 38 -2.89 -14.04 -14.30
N GLY A 39 -3.16 -15.34 -14.46
CA GLY A 39 -2.24 -16.27 -15.13
C GLY A 39 -1.04 -16.74 -14.28
N VAL A 40 -0.98 -16.37 -12.99
CA VAL A 40 0.07 -16.83 -12.07
C VAL A 40 -0.55 -17.73 -11.01
N ASN A 41 0.10 -18.86 -10.72
CA ASN A 41 -0.31 -19.71 -9.60
C ASN A 41 -0.05 -19.00 -8.28
N TYR A 42 -1.11 -18.79 -7.51
CA TYR A 42 -1.03 -18.16 -6.21
C TYR A 42 -0.50 -19.15 -5.15
N SER A 43 0.48 -18.72 -4.36
CA SER A 43 1.05 -19.52 -3.28
C SER A 43 0.33 -19.25 -1.97
N LYS A 44 -0.13 -20.30 -1.28
CA LYS A 44 -0.69 -20.17 0.09
C LYS A 44 0.31 -19.56 1.08
N ALA A 45 1.62 -19.68 0.81
CA ALA A 45 2.67 -19.09 1.64
C ALA A 45 2.73 -17.55 1.55
N ASP A 46 2.09 -16.94 0.54
CA ASP A 46 1.97 -15.50 0.41
C ASP A 46 0.88 -14.92 1.33
N GLY A 47 -0.04 -15.77 1.81
CA GLY A 47 -1.11 -15.40 2.72
C GLY A 47 -2.16 -14.48 2.08
N PHE A 48 -3.26 -14.27 2.80
CA PHE A 48 -4.43 -13.53 2.32
C PHE A 48 -4.52 -12.16 2.99
N PRO A 49 -3.73 -11.16 2.54
CA PRO A 49 -3.71 -9.86 3.20
C PRO A 49 -5.06 -9.17 3.04
N PHE A 50 -5.50 -8.51 4.12
CA PHE A 50 -6.64 -7.62 4.06
C PHE A 50 -6.40 -6.46 3.08
N PRO A 51 -7.45 -5.96 2.41
CA PRO A 51 -7.33 -4.81 1.53
C PRO A 51 -6.94 -3.55 2.32
N ILE A 52 -6.25 -2.63 1.65
CA ILE A 52 -5.93 -1.32 2.21
C ILE A 52 -7.12 -0.40 2.04
N LYS A 53 -7.57 0.22 3.13
CA LYS A 53 -8.57 1.28 3.07
C LYS A 53 -7.90 2.63 2.78
N LEU A 54 -8.25 3.24 1.67
CA LEU A 54 -7.77 4.54 1.23
C LEU A 54 -8.84 5.60 1.44
N LYS A 55 -8.45 6.77 1.92
CA LYS A 55 -9.28 7.99 1.92
C LYS A 55 -8.50 9.09 1.23
N LEU A 56 -9.00 9.55 0.08
CA LEU A 56 -8.41 10.67 -0.64
C LEU A 56 -8.92 11.97 -0.03
N LYS A 57 -8.03 12.93 0.15
CA LYS A 57 -8.34 14.27 0.64
C LYS A 57 -7.55 15.27 -0.19
N CYS A 58 -8.22 16.34 -0.63
CA CYS A 58 -7.61 17.42 -1.39
C CYS A 58 -8.14 18.76 -0.87
N THR A 59 -7.31 19.80 -0.93
CA THR A 59 -7.72 21.18 -0.63
C THR A 59 -8.70 21.73 -1.68
N GLN A 60 -8.62 21.21 -2.92
CA GLN A 60 -9.52 21.50 -4.03
C GLN A 60 -10.32 20.23 -4.36
N PRO A 61 -11.49 20.01 -3.74
CA PRO A 61 -12.25 18.76 -3.86
C PRO A 61 -12.68 18.42 -5.30
N GLU A 62 -12.85 19.43 -6.15
CA GLU A 62 -13.18 19.30 -7.57
C GLU A 62 -12.19 18.41 -8.33
N LEU A 63 -10.90 18.43 -7.95
CA LEU A 63 -9.87 17.59 -8.58
C LEU A 63 -10.10 16.09 -8.33
N LEU A 64 -10.77 15.72 -7.24
CA LEU A 64 -11.09 14.33 -6.91
C LEU A 64 -12.40 13.85 -7.56
N GLN A 65 -13.11 14.72 -8.28
CA GLN A 65 -14.28 14.32 -9.08
C GLN A 65 -13.86 13.63 -10.37
N GLU A 66 -12.65 13.92 -10.87
CA GLU A 66 -12.11 13.26 -12.04
C GLU A 66 -11.66 11.83 -11.72
N ILE A 67 -12.33 10.84 -12.31
CA ILE A 67 -12.04 9.43 -12.08
C ILE A 67 -10.62 9.04 -12.50
N ARG A 68 -10.03 9.73 -13.49
CA ARG A 68 -8.66 9.50 -13.94
C ARG A 68 -7.67 9.87 -12.85
N VAL A 69 -7.81 11.05 -12.25
CA VAL A 69 -6.98 11.52 -11.12
C VAL A 69 -7.05 10.54 -9.95
N VAL A 70 -8.26 10.13 -9.56
CA VAL A 70 -8.46 9.16 -8.47
C VAL A 70 -7.75 7.84 -8.77
N ARG A 71 -7.89 7.33 -10.01
CA ARG A 71 -7.26 6.08 -10.42
C ARG A 71 -5.74 6.19 -10.39
N GLU A 72 -5.17 7.27 -10.92
CA GLU A 72 -3.72 7.50 -10.92
C GLU A 72 -3.15 7.57 -9.49
N LEU A 73 -3.86 8.20 -8.56
CA LEU A 73 -3.47 8.24 -7.14
C LEU A 73 -3.49 6.85 -6.50
N ILE A 74 -4.53 6.04 -6.75
CA ILE A 74 -4.62 4.67 -6.23
C ILE A 74 -3.54 3.79 -6.87
N ASP A 75 -3.32 3.92 -8.18
CA ASP A 75 -2.27 3.22 -8.90
C ASP A 75 -0.89 3.59 -8.33
N GLN A 76 -0.64 4.86 -8.00
CA GLN A 76 0.60 5.28 -7.34
C GLN A 76 0.79 4.58 -5.99
N VAL A 77 -0.24 4.52 -5.14
CA VAL A 77 -0.17 3.80 -3.85
C VAL A 77 0.12 2.31 -4.06
N TYR A 78 -0.51 1.70 -5.08
CA TYR A 78 -0.27 0.32 -5.44
C TYR A 78 1.17 0.08 -5.91
N GLN A 79 1.72 0.95 -6.78
CA GLN A 79 3.11 0.87 -7.22
C GLN A 79 4.07 1.04 -6.04
N PHE A 80 3.83 2.00 -5.16
CA PHE A 80 4.66 2.21 -3.98
C PHE A 80 4.68 1.02 -3.02
N SER A 81 3.65 0.17 -3.03
CA SER A 81 3.65 -1.07 -2.23
C SER A 81 4.54 -2.17 -2.79
N ARG A 82 5.02 -2.01 -4.02
CA ARG A 82 5.92 -2.97 -4.69
C ARG A 82 7.38 -2.52 -4.68
N MET A 83 7.68 -1.29 -4.28
CA MET A 83 9.04 -0.74 -4.24
C MET A 83 9.81 -1.09 -2.96
N TYR A 84 9.43 -2.19 -2.29
CA TYR A 84 10.01 -2.58 -1.01
C TYR A 84 11.33 -3.33 -1.22
N TRP A 85 12.44 -2.72 -0.82
CA TRP A 85 13.80 -3.27 -1.06
C TRP A 85 14.37 -4.12 0.07
N LYS A 86 13.73 -4.15 1.24
CA LYS A 86 14.18 -5.00 2.37
C LYS A 86 13.86 -6.49 2.16
N SER A 87 12.89 -6.82 1.32
CA SER A 87 12.55 -8.22 1.02
C SER A 87 12.03 -8.38 -0.41
N ILE A 88 12.26 -9.56 -0.97
CA ILE A 88 11.69 -9.99 -2.25
C ILE A 88 10.19 -10.30 -2.10
N ARG A 89 9.72 -10.60 -0.88
CA ARG A 89 8.29 -10.83 -0.62
C ARG A 89 7.53 -9.51 -0.65
N GLN A 90 6.52 -9.45 -1.52
CA GLN A 90 5.67 -8.28 -1.67
C GLN A 90 4.98 -7.93 -0.34
N GLN A 91 5.02 -6.64 0.01
CA GLN A 91 4.31 -6.11 1.17
C GLN A 91 2.96 -5.56 0.74
N ASN A 92 1.96 -5.67 1.62
CA ASN A 92 0.63 -5.14 1.37
C ASN A 92 0.54 -3.62 1.65
N LEU A 93 1.59 -2.96 2.14
CA LEU A 93 1.61 -1.53 2.48
C LEU A 93 2.67 -0.76 1.65
N PRO A 94 2.41 0.51 1.30
CA PRO A 94 3.33 1.32 0.51
C PRO A 94 4.59 1.70 1.27
N VAL A 95 5.72 1.81 0.55
CA VAL A 95 7.01 2.25 1.14
C VAL A 95 6.94 3.65 1.75
N THR A 96 6.03 4.50 1.28
CA THR A 96 5.75 5.82 1.85
C THR A 96 5.24 5.77 3.29
N ILE A 97 4.80 4.60 3.76
CA ILE A 97 4.45 4.35 5.17
C ILE A 97 5.52 3.49 5.83
N LYS A 98 5.95 2.40 5.17
CA LYS A 98 6.87 1.43 5.74
C LYS A 98 8.27 1.97 6.03
N TYR A 99 8.82 2.82 5.16
CA TYR A 99 10.15 3.38 5.38
C TYR A 99 10.16 4.40 6.52
N PRO A 100 9.22 5.37 6.59
CA PRO A 100 9.09 6.22 7.78
C PRO A 100 8.86 5.44 9.06
N GLU A 101 8.09 4.33 9.03
CA GLU A 101 7.91 3.44 10.19
C GLU A 101 9.26 2.88 10.69
N MET A 102 10.11 2.38 9.79
CA MET A 102 11.45 1.90 10.15
C MET A 102 12.35 3.00 10.69
N VAL A 103 12.35 4.17 10.03
CA VAL A 103 13.11 5.34 10.50
C VAL A 103 12.65 5.75 11.90
N ALA A 104 11.34 5.81 12.16
CA ALA A 104 10.79 6.20 13.45
C ALA A 104 11.13 5.19 14.58
N GLN A 105 11.34 3.92 14.24
CA GLN A 105 11.79 2.91 15.21
C GLN A 105 13.29 3.04 15.53
N ILE A 106 14.13 3.43 14.57
CA ILE A 106 15.59 3.46 14.74
C ILE A 106 16.10 4.82 15.23
N ALA A 107 15.58 5.92 14.66
CA ALA A 107 16.06 7.28 14.93
C ALA A 107 16.11 7.68 16.42
N PRO A 108 15.16 7.25 17.29
CA PRO A 108 15.23 7.55 18.72
C PRO A 108 16.47 6.99 19.43
N HIS A 109 17.17 6.02 18.84
CA HIS A 109 18.40 5.44 19.39
C HIS A 109 19.67 6.18 18.95
N PHE A 110 19.58 7.22 18.09
CA PHE A 110 20.73 7.99 17.65
C PHE A 110 21.14 9.01 18.72
N VAL A 111 22.45 9.10 18.96
CA VAL A 111 23.02 10.10 19.86
C VAL A 111 23.15 11.41 19.08
N GLY A 112 22.41 12.45 19.49
CA GLY A 112 22.49 13.80 18.90
C GLY A 112 21.26 14.25 18.08
N GLU A 113 20.16 13.50 18.09
CA GLU A 113 18.85 13.85 17.47
C GLU A 113 18.87 14.14 15.95
N GLU A 114 20.02 14.00 15.28
CA GLU A 114 20.18 14.27 13.85
C GLU A 114 20.69 13.06 13.06
N ILE A 115 20.24 12.96 11.80
CA ILE A 115 20.77 11.99 10.84
C ILE A 115 22.13 12.51 10.33
N PRO A 116 23.23 11.74 10.47
CA PRO A 116 24.54 12.13 9.94
C PRO A 116 24.49 12.46 8.45
N PRO A 117 25.32 13.39 7.93
CA PRO A 117 25.29 13.79 6.51
C PRO A 117 25.34 12.62 5.52
N TYR A 118 26.12 11.58 5.83
CA TYR A 118 26.20 10.36 5.02
C TYR A 118 24.85 9.61 4.93
N GLY A 119 24.09 9.56 6.02
CA GLY A 119 22.79 8.89 6.10
C GLY A 119 21.64 9.62 5.40
N LYS A 120 21.84 10.87 4.95
CA LYS A 120 20.80 11.64 4.24
C LYS A 120 20.57 11.17 2.81
N ASN A 121 21.54 10.49 2.21
CA ASN A 121 21.53 10.07 0.80
C ASN A 121 21.54 8.54 0.62
N ASN A 122 21.30 7.77 1.68
CA ASN A 122 21.25 6.32 1.61
C ASN A 122 20.10 5.75 2.46
N LEU A 123 19.80 4.47 2.26
CA LEU A 123 18.70 3.78 2.92
C LEU A 123 19.21 2.93 4.10
N TRP A 124 19.90 3.58 5.04
CA TRP A 124 20.50 2.95 6.23
C TRP A 124 19.50 2.22 7.15
N PHE A 125 18.20 2.48 7.00
CA PHE A 125 17.12 1.90 7.80
C PHE A 125 16.55 0.59 7.22
N LEU A 126 17.03 0.15 6.05
CA LEU A 126 16.60 -1.13 5.45
C LEU A 126 17.13 -2.33 6.23
#